data_AF-A0A816W4A5-F1
#
_entry.id   AF-A0A816W4A5-F1
#
_cell.length_a   1.000
_cell.length_b   1.000
_cell.length_c   1.000
_cell.angle_alpha   90.00
_cell.angle_beta   90.00
_cell.angle_gamma   90.00
#
_symmetry.space_group_name_H-M   'P 1'
#
loop_
_entity.id
_entity.type
_entity.pdbx_description
1 polymer ?
#
loop_
_entity_poly.entity_id
_entity_poly.type
_entity_poly.pdbx_seq_one_letter_code
_entity_poly.pdbx_strand_id
1 'polypeptide(L)'
;MNKTQLDKYVYDLNKIRGTIKFTSEFERNDQINYLDTMLTKTIINNETILKIRWFRKDIAADRLLNYESSHGKSIKSNIVKNMTTRILETTQDNIDQQEDLNKLRNMLLKSNYPLKEIEKLIKQTCQEFKSNKNKSNDKNDDTVGQIKDKNNDEFICSLTLPYVPGMEVFKKDLKRN
;
A
#
# COMPACT_ATOMS: atom_id res chain seq x y z
N MET A 1 -17.50 5.48 -17.50
CA MET A 1 -18.78 4.86 -17.08
C MET A 1 -19.40 5.77 -16.04
N ASN A 2 -20.66 6.21 -16.22
CA ASN A 2 -21.33 7.04 -15.22
C ASN A 2 -21.85 6.19 -14.05
N LYS A 3 -22.19 6.81 -12.93
CA LYS A 3 -22.60 6.11 -11.70
C LYS A 3 -23.79 5.17 -11.95
N THR A 4 -24.79 5.62 -12.70
CA THR A 4 -25.99 4.83 -13.02
C THR A 4 -25.66 3.57 -13.83
N GLN A 5 -24.73 3.65 -14.78
CA GLN A 5 -24.25 2.49 -15.53
C GLN A 5 -23.50 1.50 -14.64
N LEU A 6 -22.67 1.99 -13.71
CA LEU A 6 -21.96 1.15 -12.73
C LEU A 6 -22.94 0.40 -11.83
N ASP A 7 -23.91 1.11 -11.26
CA ASP A 7 -24.90 0.54 -10.35
C ASP A 7 -25.73 -0.55 -11.05
N LYS A 8 -26.11 -0.31 -12.31
CA LYS A 8 -26.80 -1.30 -13.15
C LYS A 8 -25.93 -2.54 -13.40
N TYR A 9 -24.67 -2.34 -13.76
CA TYR A 9 -23.74 -3.44 -14.01
C TYR A 9 -23.55 -4.33 -12.77
N VAL A 10 -23.34 -3.72 -11.60
CA VAL A 10 -23.18 -4.47 -10.34
C VAL A 10 -24.46 -5.19 -9.94
N TYR A 11 -25.62 -4.56 -10.17
CA TYR A 11 -26.91 -5.19 -9.96
C TYR A 11 -27.09 -6.44 -10.83
N ASP A 12 -26.74 -6.36 -12.12
CA ASP A 12 -26.85 -7.49 -13.04
C ASP A 12 -25.82 -8.59 -12.70
N LEU A 13 -24.60 -8.25 -12.27
CA LEU A 13 -23.61 -9.21 -11.77
C LEU A 13 -24.12 -9.99 -10.55
N ASN A 14 -24.76 -9.30 -9.62
CA ASN A 14 -25.31 -9.90 -8.40
C ASN A 14 -26.48 -10.85 -8.63
N LYS A 15 -27.07 -10.86 -9.84
CA LYS A 15 -28.10 -11.84 -10.21
C LYS A 15 -27.54 -13.19 -10.64
N ILE A 16 -26.26 -13.27 -11.01
CA ILE A 16 -25.67 -14.48 -11.61
C ILE A 16 -25.54 -15.61 -10.58
N ARG A 17 -25.10 -15.30 -9.35
CA ARG A 17 -24.92 -16.28 -8.27
C ARG A 17 -25.29 -15.68 -6.92
N GLY A 18 -26.16 -16.34 -6.16
CA GLY A 18 -26.59 -15.85 -4.84
C GLY A 18 -25.55 -15.95 -3.72
N THR A 19 -24.46 -16.71 -3.92
CA THR A 19 -23.40 -16.93 -2.91
C THR A 19 -22.33 -15.84 -2.91
N ILE A 20 -22.24 -15.02 -3.96
CA ILE A 20 -21.24 -13.95 -4.09
C ILE A 20 -21.98 -12.64 -4.32
N LYS A 21 -21.66 -11.62 -3.52
CA LYS A 21 -22.17 -10.26 -3.71
C LYS A 21 -21.03 -9.32 -4.07
N PHE A 22 -21.10 -8.75 -5.25
CA PHE A 22 -20.27 -7.66 -5.72
C PHE A 22 -20.78 -6.33 -5.17
N THR A 23 -19.84 -5.48 -4.80
CA THR A 23 -20.06 -4.10 -4.39
C THR A 23 -19.18 -3.21 -5.26
N SER A 24 -19.59 -1.96 -5.48
CA SER A 24 -18.77 -0.97 -6.17
C SER A 24 -18.60 0.29 -5.34
N GLU A 25 -17.43 0.90 -5.48
CA GLU A 25 -17.17 2.25 -5.02
C GLU A 25 -17.13 3.18 -6.24
N PHE A 26 -17.66 4.39 -6.07
CA PHE A 26 -17.66 5.41 -7.11
C PHE A 26 -16.93 6.64 -6.57
N GLU A 27 -16.13 7.26 -7.42
CA GLU A 27 -15.37 8.47 -7.09
C GLU A 27 -16.30 9.58 -6.58
N ARG A 28 -15.91 10.24 -5.49
CA ARG A 28 -16.62 11.38 -4.91
C ARG A 28 -15.62 12.47 -4.61
N ASN A 29 -15.91 13.70 -5.01
CA ASN A 29 -15.04 14.86 -4.81
C ASN A 29 -13.62 14.62 -5.33
N ASP A 30 -13.49 14.04 -6.53
CA ASP A 30 -12.21 13.68 -7.14
C ASP A 30 -11.36 12.71 -6.28
N GLN A 31 -12.00 11.97 -5.39
CA GLN A 31 -11.36 11.03 -4.48
C GLN A 31 -12.02 9.66 -4.54
N ILE A 32 -11.19 8.63 -4.43
CA ILE A 32 -11.64 7.26 -4.25
C ILE A 32 -10.75 6.56 -3.23
N ASN A 33 -11.38 5.84 -2.31
CA ASN A 33 -10.69 5.10 -1.27
C ASN A 33 -10.64 3.62 -1.68
N TYR A 34 -9.55 2.95 -1.34
CA TYR A 34 -9.43 1.51 -1.50
C TYR A 34 -8.48 0.96 -0.45
N LEU A 35 -9.00 0.05 0.40
CA LEU A 35 -8.27 -0.51 1.53
C LEU A 35 -7.69 0.59 2.43
N ASP A 36 -6.36 0.67 2.50
CA ASP A 36 -5.56 1.61 3.28
C ASP A 36 -5.00 2.77 2.44
N THR A 37 -5.56 3.00 1.25
CA THR A 37 -5.11 4.02 0.30
C THR A 37 -6.26 4.91 -0.13
N MET A 38 -6.01 6.21 -0.23
CA MET A 38 -6.87 7.19 -0.87
C MET A 38 -6.15 7.73 -2.11
N LEU A 39 -6.84 7.67 -3.24
CA LEU A 39 -6.42 8.32 -4.48
C LEU A 39 -7.18 9.62 -4.60
N THR A 40 -6.47 10.72 -4.77
CA THR A 40 -7.03 12.04 -5.08
C THR A 40 -6.56 12.46 -6.45
N LYS A 41 -7.50 12.82 -7.32
CA LYS A 41 -7.22 13.38 -8.63
C LYS A 41 -7.06 14.90 -8.50
N THR A 42 -5.93 15.41 -8.96
CA THR A 42 -5.61 16.84 -8.95
C THR A 42 -5.22 17.27 -10.36
N ILE A 43 -5.54 18.52 -10.73
CA ILE A 43 -5.13 19.09 -12.01
C ILE A 43 -4.01 20.11 -11.74
N ILE A 44 -2.83 19.90 -12.30
CA ILE A 44 -1.69 20.80 -12.23
C ILE A 44 -1.20 21.03 -13.66
N ASN A 45 -1.07 22.30 -14.08
CA ASN A 45 -0.60 22.66 -15.44
C ASN A 45 -1.38 21.96 -16.57
N ASN A 46 -2.70 21.86 -16.44
CA ASN A 46 -3.60 21.13 -17.36
C ASN A 46 -3.36 19.61 -17.45
N GLU A 47 -2.50 19.05 -16.61
CA GLU A 47 -2.27 17.61 -16.51
C GLU A 47 -3.01 17.02 -15.30
N THR A 48 -3.57 15.83 -15.48
CA THR A 48 -4.18 15.07 -14.38
C THR A 48 -3.08 14.33 -13.62
N ILE A 49 -2.94 14.64 -12.34
CA ILE A 49 -2.00 13.99 -11.44
C ILE A 49 -2.79 13.23 -10.36
N LEU A 50 -2.40 11.99 -10.12
CA LEU A 50 -2.96 11.18 -9.04
C LEU A 50 -2.06 11.29 -7.80
N LYS A 51 -2.62 11.83 -6.73
CA LYS A 51 -2.00 11.87 -5.41
C LYS A 51 -2.46 10.67 -4.61
N ILE A 52 -1.49 9.91 -4.09
CA ILE A 52 -1.74 8.73 -3.27
C ILE A 52 -1.41 9.05 -1.81
N ARG A 53 -2.34 8.76 -0.89
CA ARG A 53 -2.20 8.98 0.55
C ARG A 53 -2.72 7.78 1.34
N TRP A 54 -2.09 7.49 2.47
CA TRP A 54 -2.60 6.52 3.43
C TRP A 54 -3.99 6.91 3.94
N PHE A 55 -4.91 5.95 3.93
CA PHE A 55 -6.30 6.14 4.30
C PHE A 55 -6.73 5.18 5.41
N ARG A 56 -7.60 5.68 6.29
CA ARG A 56 -8.28 4.89 7.32
C ARG A 56 -9.71 5.42 7.42
N LYS A 57 -10.68 4.51 7.48
CA LYS A 57 -12.09 4.88 7.64
C LYS A 57 -12.30 5.62 8.97
N ASP A 58 -13.13 6.66 8.96
CA ASP A 58 -13.45 7.47 10.14
C ASP A 58 -14.06 6.64 11.29
N ILE A 59 -14.78 5.57 10.94
CA ILE A 59 -15.38 4.64 11.91
C ILE A 59 -14.38 3.67 12.54
N ALA A 60 -13.11 3.68 12.12
CA ALA A 60 -12.11 2.83 12.72
C ALA A 60 -11.84 3.29 14.16
N ALA A 61 -11.83 2.36 15.12
CA ALA A 61 -11.74 2.65 16.54
C ALA A 61 -10.44 3.36 17.02
N ASP A 62 -9.53 3.70 16.10
CA ASP A 62 -8.21 4.30 16.39
C ASP A 62 -7.39 3.61 17.48
N ARG A 63 -7.70 2.34 17.74
CA ARG A 63 -7.03 1.52 18.74
C ARG A 63 -6.22 0.44 18.03
N LEU A 64 -4.94 0.38 18.38
CA LEU A 64 -4.05 -0.71 18.02
C LEU A 64 -4.02 -1.72 19.17
N LEU A 65 -3.13 -2.71 19.08
CA LEU A 65 -2.91 -3.64 20.18
C LEU A 65 -2.50 -2.86 21.43
N ASN A 66 -3.16 -3.08 22.57
CA ASN A 66 -2.80 -2.36 23.79
C ASN A 66 -1.37 -2.74 24.24
N TYR A 67 -0.56 -1.77 24.63
CA TYR A 67 0.82 -1.99 25.06
C TYR A 67 0.96 -2.85 26.33
N GLU A 68 -0.05 -2.86 27.20
CA GLU A 68 -0.07 -3.62 28.46
C GLU A 68 -0.59 -5.07 28.28
N SER A 69 -1.01 -5.43 27.07
CA SER A 69 -1.42 -6.80 26.75
C SER A 69 -0.29 -7.81 26.96
N SER A 70 -0.60 -9.10 27.16
CA SER A 70 0.38 -10.17 27.38
C SER A 70 1.24 -10.53 26.15
N HIS A 71 1.12 -9.80 25.03
CA HIS A 71 1.93 -10.04 23.85
C HIS A 71 3.39 -9.60 24.04
N GLY A 72 4.31 -10.33 23.41
CA GLY A 72 5.74 -10.03 23.44
C GLY A 72 6.06 -8.63 22.90
N LYS A 73 7.13 -8.03 23.44
CA LYS A 73 7.57 -6.68 23.05
C LYS A 73 7.86 -6.56 21.56
N SER A 74 8.41 -7.61 20.94
CA SER A 74 8.67 -7.67 19.49
C SER A 74 7.43 -7.42 18.65
N ILE A 75 6.28 -8.02 19.00
CA ILE A 75 5.01 -7.83 18.29
C ILE A 75 4.57 -6.37 18.40
N LYS A 76 4.60 -5.82 19.60
CA LYS A 76 4.20 -4.42 19.86
C LYS A 76 5.08 -3.44 19.09
N SER A 77 6.40 -3.66 19.08
CA SER A 77 7.33 -2.82 18.31
C SER A 77 7.12 -2.99 16.80
N ASN A 78 6.87 -4.21 16.31
CA ASN A 78 6.61 -4.47 14.89
C ASN A 78 5.34 -3.79 14.38
N ILE A 79 4.29 -3.66 15.21
CA ILE A 79 3.10 -2.89 14.84
C ILE A 79 3.47 -1.44 14.52
N VAL A 80 4.29 -0.80 15.36
CA VAL A 80 4.73 0.59 15.13
C VAL A 80 5.55 0.69 13.85
N LYS A 81 6.51 -0.23 13.66
CA LYS A 81 7.36 -0.26 12.47
C LYS A 81 6.54 -0.44 11.19
N ASN A 82 5.69 -1.46 11.14
CA ASN A 82 4.89 -1.78 9.96
C ASN A 82 3.93 -0.65 9.59
N MET A 83 3.28 -0.03 10.58
CA MET A 83 2.40 1.12 10.33
C MET A 83 3.18 2.33 9.82
N THR A 84 4.35 2.59 10.39
CA THR A 84 5.23 3.69 9.95
C THR A 84 5.69 3.46 8.52
N THR A 85 6.21 2.27 8.21
CA THR A 85 6.62 1.90 6.84
C THR A 85 5.48 2.04 5.85
N ARG A 86 4.28 1.54 6.19
CA ARG A 86 3.11 1.64 5.32
C ARG A 86 2.74 3.09 4.99
N ILE A 87 2.80 4.00 5.96
CA ILE A 87 2.54 5.43 5.71
C ILE A 87 3.59 6.01 4.76
N LEU A 88 4.87 5.68 4.96
CA LEU A 88 5.98 6.17 4.13
C LEU A 88 5.96 5.61 2.69
N GLU A 89 5.50 4.37 2.52
CA GLU A 89 5.38 3.72 1.21
C GLU A 89 4.15 4.19 0.43
N THR A 90 3.04 4.44 1.14
CA THR A 90 1.75 4.77 0.50
C THR A 90 1.62 6.25 0.19
N THR A 91 1.93 7.12 1.16
CA THR A 91 1.74 8.56 1.00
C THR A 91 2.89 9.17 0.21
N GLN A 92 2.60 9.81 -0.91
CA GLN A 92 3.63 10.40 -1.78
C GLN A 92 4.16 11.75 -1.28
N ASP A 93 3.28 12.56 -0.68
CA ASP A 93 3.60 13.92 -0.25
C ASP A 93 4.18 13.96 1.18
N ASN A 94 5.27 14.71 1.37
CA ASN A 94 5.97 14.75 2.65
C ASN A 94 5.17 15.45 3.77
N ILE A 95 4.33 16.44 3.43
CA ILE A 95 3.51 17.15 4.42
C ILE A 95 2.42 16.21 4.92
N ASP A 96 1.74 15.54 3.99
CA ASP A 96 0.73 14.53 4.31
C ASP A 96 1.31 13.35 5.11
N GLN A 97 2.51 12.89 4.76
CA GLN A 97 3.21 11.86 5.54
C GLN A 97 3.38 12.30 7.00
N GLN A 98 3.81 13.55 7.23
CA GLN A 98 4.02 14.05 8.59
C GLN A 98 2.70 14.13 9.37
N GLU A 99 1.61 14.56 8.73
CA GLU A 99 0.27 14.53 9.34
C GLU A 99 -0.17 13.11 9.69
N ASP A 100 0.04 12.16 8.79
CA ASP A 100 -0.37 10.77 8.98
C ASP A 100 0.47 10.07 10.06
N LEU A 101 1.76 10.40 10.17
CA LEU A 101 2.61 9.97 11.29
C LEU A 101 2.14 10.55 12.63
N ASN A 102 1.67 11.80 12.64
CA ASN A 102 1.07 12.40 13.84
C ASN A 102 -0.24 11.70 14.23
N LYS A 103 -1.07 11.30 13.25
CA LYS A 103 -2.26 10.48 13.51
C LYS A 103 -1.88 9.13 14.12
N LEU A 104 -0.88 8.44 13.54
CA LEU A 104 -0.37 7.17 14.08
C LEU A 104 0.15 7.33 15.52
N ARG A 105 0.88 8.41 15.81
CA ARG A 105 1.35 8.73 17.17
C ARG A 105 0.17 8.84 18.15
N ASN A 106 -0.89 9.55 17.77
CA ASN A 106 -2.09 9.68 18.60
C ASN A 106 -2.78 8.33 18.84
N MET A 107 -2.85 7.46 17.83
CA MET A 107 -3.43 6.11 17.97
C MET A 107 -2.62 5.22 18.92
N LEU A 108 -1.29 5.30 18.85
CA LEU A 108 -0.39 4.56 19.73
C LEU A 108 -0.50 5.04 21.18
N LEU A 109 -0.61 6.35 21.40
CA LEU A 109 -0.88 6.93 22.71
C LEU A 109 -2.23 6.45 23.29
N LYS A 110 -3.30 6.44 22.48
CA LYS A 110 -4.60 5.85 22.85
C LYS A 110 -4.50 4.35 23.18
N SER A 111 -3.45 3.68 22.72
CA SER A 111 -3.20 2.25 22.94
C SER A 111 -2.17 1.99 24.06
N ASN A 112 -1.94 2.97 24.93
CA ASN A 112 -1.02 2.92 26.09
C ASN A 112 0.46 2.72 25.74
N TYR A 113 0.90 3.01 24.51
CA TYR A 113 2.33 2.93 24.18
C TYR A 113 3.12 4.06 24.86
N PRO A 114 4.30 3.77 25.45
CA PRO A 114 5.15 4.80 26.03
C PRO A 114 5.66 5.77 24.98
N LEU A 115 5.55 7.08 25.25
CA LEU A 115 5.91 8.13 24.29
C LEU A 115 7.35 8.00 23.76
N LYS A 116 8.31 7.73 24.66
CA LYS A 116 9.72 7.54 24.30
C LYS A 116 9.92 6.37 23.33
N GLU A 117 9.12 5.31 23.48
CA GLU A 117 9.19 4.13 22.63
C GLU A 117 8.58 4.41 21.25
N ILE A 118 7.44 5.13 21.21
CA ILE A 118 6.82 5.59 19.96
C ILE A 118 7.82 6.41 19.14
N GLU A 119 8.38 7.47 19.74
CA GLU A 119 9.29 8.39 19.04
C GLU A 119 10.55 7.68 18.56
N LYS A 120 11.12 6.81 19.40
CA LYS A 120 12.29 6.02 19.05
C LYS A 120 12.01 5.13 17.85
N LEU A 121 10.92 4.37 17.87
CA LEU A 121 10.58 3.42 16.81
C LEU A 121 10.24 4.11 15.49
N ILE A 122 9.42 5.16 15.53
CA ILE A 122 9.08 5.95 14.33
C ILE A 122 10.35 6.54 13.72
N LYS A 123 11.22 7.16 14.54
CA LYS A 123 12.47 7.76 14.05
C LYS A 123 13.39 6.72 13.41
N GLN A 124 13.57 5.56 14.07
CA GLN A 124 14.38 4.46 13.54
C GLN A 124 13.84 3.98 12.20
N THR A 125 12.53 3.74 12.10
CA THR A 125 11.91 3.28 10.85
C THR A 125 12.03 4.32 9.73
N CYS A 126 11.83 5.60 10.02
CA CYS A 126 12.03 6.67 9.02
C CYS A 126 13.47 6.74 8.51
N GLN A 127 14.46 6.50 9.38
CA GLN A 127 15.88 6.47 9.01
C GLN A 127 16.19 5.25 8.13
N GLU A 128 15.77 4.05 8.57
CA GLU A 128 15.93 2.80 7.83
C GLU A 128 15.29 2.90 6.43
N PHE A 129 14.10 3.49 6.33
CA PHE A 129 13.40 3.70 5.07
C PHE A 129 14.19 4.58 4.09
N LYS A 130 14.72 5.72 4.57
CA LYS A 130 15.56 6.61 3.75
C LYS A 130 16.84 5.93 3.28
N SER A 131 17.52 5.20 4.16
CA SER A 131 18.74 4.46 3.81
C SER A 131 18.50 3.39 2.74
N ASN A 132 17.38 2.67 2.80
CA ASN A 132 17.04 1.65 1.81
C ASN A 132 16.70 2.25 0.43
N LYS A 133 16.04 3.42 0.41
CA LYS A 133 15.76 4.15 -0.84
C LYS A 133 17.06 4.60 -1.53
N ASN A 134 18.02 5.12 -0.78
CA ASN A 134 19.32 5.55 -1.33
C ASN A 134 20.14 4.36 -1.87
N LYS A 135 20.20 3.23 -1.15
CA LYS A 135 20.89 2.01 -1.63
C LYS A 135 20.30 1.43 -2.92
N SER A 136 19.02 1.68 -3.18
CA SER A 136 18.37 1.24 -4.42
C SER A 136 18.73 2.14 -5.61
N ASN A 137 19.10 3.39 -5.36
CA ASN A 137 19.55 4.34 -6.38
C ASN A 137 21.03 4.17 -6.74
N ASP A 138 21.90 3.82 -5.77
CA ASP A 138 23.34 3.59 -6.01
C ASP A 138 23.65 2.30 -6.79
N LYS A 139 22.73 1.34 -6.86
CA LYS A 139 22.94 0.09 -7.63
C LYS A 139 22.77 0.25 -9.14
N ASN A 140 22.50 1.46 -9.64
CA ASN A 140 22.31 1.73 -11.07
C ASN A 140 23.53 2.36 -11.76
N ASP A 141 24.69 2.53 -11.08
CA ASP A 141 25.83 3.31 -11.62
C ASP A 141 27.19 2.56 -11.70
N ASP A 142 27.23 1.22 -11.63
CA ASP A 142 28.49 0.45 -11.72
C ASP A 142 28.54 -0.58 -12.87
N THR A 143 27.63 -0.51 -13.84
CA THR A 143 27.75 -1.28 -15.10
C THR A 143 27.58 -0.39 -16.34
N VAL A 144 28.31 0.71 -16.40
CA VAL A 144 28.58 1.43 -17.66
C VAL A 144 29.90 0.91 -18.23
N GLY A 145 29.79 -0.17 -19.01
CA GLY A 145 30.92 -0.83 -19.65
C GLY A 145 30.49 -1.67 -20.84
N GLN A 146 30.01 -1.00 -21.89
CA GLN A 146 29.80 -1.48 -23.26
C GLN A 146 28.77 -2.61 -23.46
N ILE A 147 27.60 -2.27 -24.02
CA ILE A 147 27.14 -2.66 -25.36
C ILE A 147 25.88 -1.83 -25.68
N LYS A 148 25.99 -1.03 -26.75
CA LYS A 148 24.84 -0.48 -27.46
C LYS A 148 24.23 -1.63 -28.28
N ASP A 149 22.95 -1.95 -28.11
CA ASP A 149 22.05 -2.31 -29.21
C ASP A 149 20.61 -2.58 -28.73
N LYS A 150 19.69 -1.74 -29.26
CA LYS A 150 18.29 -1.97 -29.64
C LYS A 150 17.39 -2.92 -28.84
N ASN A 151 16.30 -2.32 -28.34
CA ASN A 151 14.91 -2.81 -28.33
C ASN A 151 14.60 -4.13 -27.61
N ASN A 152 14.01 -3.97 -26.41
CA ASN A 152 12.95 -4.76 -25.76
C ASN A 152 13.31 -4.98 -24.29
N ASP A 153 12.96 -4.01 -23.43
CA ASP A 153 12.95 -4.25 -21.99
C ASP A 153 11.82 -5.23 -21.67
N GLU A 154 12.17 -6.51 -21.62
CA GLU A 154 11.27 -7.59 -21.25
C GLU A 154 11.00 -7.47 -19.75
N PHE A 155 9.84 -6.89 -19.40
CA PHE A 155 9.37 -6.80 -18.02
C PHE A 155 9.26 -8.19 -17.41
N ILE A 156 10.19 -8.54 -16.51
CA ILE A 156 10.12 -9.79 -15.75
C ILE A 156 9.04 -9.66 -14.66
N CYS A 157 7.80 -10.01 -15.00
CA CYS A 157 6.72 -10.18 -14.02
C CYS A 157 6.85 -11.55 -13.34
N SER A 158 7.20 -11.56 -12.04
CA SER A 158 7.14 -12.79 -11.24
C SER A 158 5.81 -12.89 -10.49
N LEU A 159 5.03 -13.94 -10.77
CA LEU A 159 3.77 -14.25 -10.09
C LEU A 159 3.97 -15.44 -9.16
N THR A 160 3.82 -15.23 -7.85
CA THR A 160 3.89 -16.32 -6.86
C THR A 160 2.48 -16.83 -6.58
N LEU A 161 2.19 -18.06 -7.00
CA LEU A 161 0.91 -18.72 -6.75
C LEU A 161 1.06 -19.78 -5.64
N PRO A 162 0.07 -19.93 -4.74
CA PRO A 162 0.04 -21.06 -3.82
C PRO A 162 -0.06 -22.38 -4.58
N TYR A 163 0.50 -23.46 -4.03
CA TYR A 163 0.41 -24.78 -4.65
C TYR A 163 -1.05 -25.24 -4.72
N VAL A 164 -1.49 -25.62 -5.92
CA VAL A 164 -2.79 -26.25 -6.17
C VAL A 164 -2.54 -27.51 -6.99
N PRO A 165 -3.09 -28.69 -6.60
CA PRO A 165 -2.97 -29.90 -7.41
C PRO A 165 -3.43 -29.66 -8.86
N GLY A 166 -2.60 -30.07 -9.83
CA GLY A 166 -2.85 -29.83 -11.28
C GLY A 166 -2.16 -28.61 -11.89
N MET A 167 -1.62 -27.69 -11.08
CA MET A 167 -0.82 -26.53 -11.55
C MET A 167 0.47 -26.91 -12.30
N GLU A 168 0.94 -28.15 -12.14
CA GLU A 168 2.16 -28.66 -12.76
C GLU A 168 2.07 -28.73 -14.28
N VAL A 169 0.86 -28.98 -14.81
CA VAL A 169 0.57 -28.97 -16.26
C VAL A 169 0.70 -27.55 -16.79
N PHE A 170 0.11 -26.58 -16.10
CA PHE A 170 0.17 -25.16 -16.46
C PHE A 170 1.61 -24.61 -16.47
N LYS A 171 2.45 -25.06 -15.52
CA LYS A 171 3.88 -24.70 -15.48
C LYS A 171 4.68 -25.27 -16.65
N LYS A 172 4.29 -26.43 -17.21
CA LYS A 172 4.90 -26.98 -18.44
C LYS A 172 4.51 -26.15 -19.66
N ASP A 173 3.26 -25.71 -19.73
CA ASP A 173 2.76 -24.91 -20.84
C ASP A 173 3.36 -23.49 -20.84
N LEU A 174 3.55 -22.89 -19.66
CA LEU A 174 4.19 -21.57 -19.52
C LEU A 174 5.67 -21.54 -19.93
N LYS A 175 6.35 -22.69 -19.90
CA LYS A 175 7.77 -22.85 -20.27
C LYS A 175 8.00 -23.22 -21.74
N ARG A 176 6.92 -23.48 -22.49
CA ARG A 176 6.99 -23.88 -23.92
C ARG A 176 6.87 -22.71 -24.90
N ASN A 177 6.59 -21.51 -24.42
CA ASN A 177 6.68 -20.25 -25.18
C ASN A 177 7.95 -19.51 -24.76
#